data_AF-A0A945UZ72-F1
#
_entry.id   AF-A0A945UZ72-F1
#
_cell.length_a   1.000
_cell.length_b   1.000
_cell.length_c   1.000
_cell.angle_alpha   90.00
_cell.angle_beta   90.00
_cell.angle_gamma   90.00
#
_symmetry.space_group_name_H-M   'P 1'
#
loop_
_entity.id
_entity.type
_entity.pdbx_description
1 polymer ?
#
loop_
_entity_poly.entity_id
_entity_poly.type
_entity_poly.pdbx_seq_one_letter_code
_entity_poly.pdbx_strand_id
1 'polypeptide(L)'
;SCTNSRIEDLRSAAAIAQGRKTQVPAIIVPGSAMIKIQAENEGLDQIFIEAGFDWRATGCSMCVGMNGDITPPGERCASTSNRNFKGRQGPGSRTHLMSPAMAAAAAVTGRITDVRELTTVGL
;
A
#
# COMPACT_ATOMS: atom_id res chain seq x y z
N SER A 1 -2.97 -5.13 -3.53
CA SER A 1 -3.41 -6.52 -3.84
C SER A 1 -4.34 -6.45 -5.04
N CYS A 2 -4.50 -7.51 -5.84
CA CYS A 2 -5.50 -7.52 -6.92
C CYS A 2 -6.93 -7.17 -6.44
N THR A 3 -7.23 -7.33 -5.15
CA THR A 3 -8.50 -6.93 -4.54
C THR A 3 -8.70 -5.42 -4.41
N ASN A 4 -7.64 -4.66 -4.15
CA ASN A 4 -7.68 -3.24 -3.75
C ASN A 4 -6.52 -2.45 -4.37
N SER A 5 -6.32 -2.67 -5.68
CA SER A 5 -5.33 -1.98 -6.51
C SER A 5 -5.97 -1.53 -7.83
N ARG A 6 -7.25 -1.13 -7.80
CA ARG A 6 -7.93 -0.44 -8.92
C ARG A 6 -7.50 1.02 -8.97
N ILE A 7 -7.90 1.75 -10.01
CA ILE A 7 -7.45 3.14 -10.15
C ILE A 7 -7.95 4.02 -9.00
N GLU A 8 -9.19 3.83 -8.55
CA GLU A 8 -9.77 4.54 -7.40
C GLU A 8 -9.03 4.23 -6.09
N ASP A 9 -8.55 2.99 -5.92
CA ASP A 9 -7.74 2.60 -4.77
C ASP A 9 -6.40 3.36 -4.77
N LEU A 10 -5.73 3.41 -5.92
CA LEU A 10 -4.46 4.13 -6.08
C LEU A 10 -4.63 5.63 -5.85
N ARG A 11 -5.68 6.25 -6.41
CA ARG A 11 -5.99 7.67 -6.16
C ARG A 11 -6.21 7.95 -4.67
N SER A 12 -6.96 7.07 -3.98
CA SER A 12 -7.22 7.24 -2.54
C SER A 12 -5.95 7.16 -1.70
N ALA A 13 -5.01 6.28 -2.05
CA ALA A 13 -3.72 6.17 -1.39
C ALA A 13 -2.80 7.36 -1.74
N ALA A 14 -2.80 7.80 -3.00
CA ALA A 14 -2.01 8.93 -3.47
C ALA A 14 -2.40 10.24 -2.78
N ALA A 15 -3.70 10.47 -2.54
CA ALA A 15 -4.18 11.64 -1.80
C ALA A 15 -3.59 11.74 -0.37
N ILE A 16 -3.27 10.60 0.25
CA ILE A 16 -2.60 10.55 1.56
C ILE A 16 -1.08 10.64 1.40
N ALA A 17 -0.50 10.02 0.37
CA ALA A 17 0.94 10.03 0.14
C ALA A 17 1.47 11.41 -0.29
N GLN A 18 0.67 12.20 -1.02
CA GLN A 18 1.10 13.47 -1.61
C GLN A 18 1.66 14.43 -0.56
N GLY A 19 2.88 14.94 -0.80
CA GLY A 19 3.59 15.86 0.09
C GLY A 19 4.11 15.22 1.39
N ARG A 20 4.02 13.91 1.56
CA ARG A 20 4.49 13.18 2.76
C ARG A 20 5.61 12.20 2.40
N LYS A 21 6.28 11.63 3.40
CA LYS A 21 7.33 10.61 3.24
C LYS A 21 7.03 9.38 4.09
N THR A 22 7.24 8.20 3.53
CA THR A 22 7.13 6.92 4.25
C THR A 22 8.14 6.86 5.40
N GLN A 23 7.70 6.32 6.54
CA GLN A 23 8.53 6.09 7.73
C GLN A 23 8.92 4.62 7.89
N VAL A 24 8.27 3.75 7.11
CA VAL A 24 8.48 2.30 7.07
C VAL A 24 8.50 1.84 5.62
N PRO A 25 9.12 0.68 5.30
CA PRO A 25 9.09 0.11 3.96
C PRO A 25 7.64 -0.04 3.46
N ALA A 26 7.36 0.47 2.27
CA ALA A 26 6.03 0.42 1.69
C ALA A 26 6.12 0.16 0.18
N ILE A 27 5.22 -0.70 -0.31
CA ILE A 27 5.19 -1.11 -1.71
C ILE A 27 3.82 -0.77 -2.32
N ILE A 28 3.81 -0.37 -3.58
CA ILE A 28 2.60 -0.22 -4.38
C ILE A 28 2.68 -1.14 -5.58
N VAL A 29 1.67 -2.00 -5.72
CA VAL A 29 1.56 -2.98 -6.80
C VAL A 29 0.22 -2.77 -7.49
N PRO A 30 0.18 -2.25 -8.75
CA PRO A 30 -1.06 -2.05 -9.48
C PRO A 30 -1.76 -3.37 -9.81
N GLY A 31 -3.09 -3.34 -9.89
CA GLY A 31 -3.91 -4.55 -10.04
C GLY A 31 -3.81 -5.21 -11.41
N SER A 32 -3.46 -4.45 -12.45
CA SER A 32 -3.25 -4.94 -13.82
C SER A 32 -2.38 -3.97 -14.63
N ALA A 33 -1.85 -4.42 -15.77
CA ALA A 33 -1.06 -3.57 -16.67
C ALA A 33 -1.83 -2.32 -17.13
N MET A 34 -3.13 -2.45 -17.40
CA MET A 34 -3.97 -1.31 -17.79
C MET A 34 -4.09 -0.28 -16.66
N ILE A 35 -4.27 -0.73 -15.41
CA ILE A 35 -4.31 0.18 -14.25
C ILE A 35 -2.95 0.85 -14.01
N LYS A 36 -1.85 0.13 -14.23
CA LYS A 36 -0.49 0.70 -14.13
C LYS A 36 -0.30 1.84 -15.12
N ILE A 37 -0.58 1.59 -16.41
CA ILE A 37 -0.49 2.61 -17.48
C ILE A 37 -1.38 3.81 -17.15
N GLN A 38 -2.61 3.56 -16.70
CA GLN A 38 -3.51 4.64 -16.32
C GLN A 38 -2.98 5.46 -15.14
N ALA A 39 -2.47 4.81 -14.10
CA ALA A 39 -1.90 5.48 -12.93
C ALA A 39 -0.67 6.33 -13.29
N GLU A 40 0.16 5.85 -14.21
CA GLU A 40 1.33 6.58 -14.73
C GLU A 40 0.90 7.78 -15.59
N ASN A 41 -0.11 7.63 -16.45
CA ASN A 41 -0.68 8.74 -17.21
C ASN A 41 -1.31 9.82 -16.30
N GLU A 42 -1.80 9.44 -15.12
CA GLU A 42 -2.33 10.35 -14.10
C GLU A 42 -1.25 10.91 -13.16
N GLY A 43 0.01 10.46 -13.28
CA GLY A 43 1.13 10.87 -12.42
C GLY A 43 1.09 10.33 -10.99
N LEU A 44 0.26 9.30 -10.73
CA LEU A 44 0.14 8.71 -9.39
C LEU A 44 1.42 7.96 -8.98
N ASP A 45 2.11 7.35 -9.94
CA ASP A 45 3.40 6.70 -9.73
C ASP A 45 4.43 7.69 -9.16
N GLN A 46 4.50 8.91 -9.69
CA GLN A 46 5.41 9.94 -9.21
C GLN A 46 5.09 10.35 -7.78
N ILE A 47 3.81 10.52 -7.43
CA ILE A 47 3.39 10.79 -6.05
C ILE A 47 3.89 9.70 -5.10
N PHE A 48 3.77 8.43 -5.49
CA PHE A 48 4.23 7.31 -4.67
C PHE A 48 5.76 7.25 -4.56
N ILE A 49 6.47 7.40 -5.68
CA ILE A 49 7.94 7.40 -5.72
C ILE A 49 8.50 8.55 -4.89
N GLU A 50 7.96 9.75 -5.07
CA GLU A 50 8.33 10.92 -4.28
C GLU A 50 8.05 10.69 -2.80
N ALA A 51 6.93 10.07 -2.44
CA ALA A 51 6.64 9.74 -1.04
C ALA A 51 7.54 8.63 -0.47
N GLY A 52 8.33 7.93 -1.28
CA GLY A 52 9.22 6.85 -0.84
C GLY A 52 8.58 5.46 -0.83
N PHE A 53 7.49 5.27 -1.57
CA PHE A 53 6.96 3.95 -1.86
C PHE A 53 7.74 3.31 -3.01
N ASP A 54 7.94 2.00 -2.94
CA ASP A 54 8.45 1.20 -4.04
C ASP A 54 7.32 0.90 -5.04
N TRP A 55 7.36 1.59 -6.19
CA TRP A 55 6.40 1.45 -7.29
C TRP A 55 6.77 0.25 -8.19
N ARG A 56 5.98 -0.82 -8.11
CA ARG A 56 6.34 -2.11 -8.72
C ARG A 56 5.58 -2.43 -10.00
N ALA A 57 6.08 -3.44 -10.71
CA ALA A 57 5.35 -4.12 -11.76
C ALA A 57 4.08 -4.79 -11.19
N THR A 58 3.07 -4.96 -12.04
CA THR A 58 1.81 -5.59 -11.66
C THR A 58 2.01 -7.04 -11.28
N GLY A 59 1.32 -7.51 -10.24
CA GLY A 59 1.41 -8.90 -9.81
C GLY A 59 0.75 -9.14 -8.46
N CYS A 60 0.87 -10.38 -7.97
CA CYS A 60 0.31 -10.76 -6.68
C CYS A 60 1.16 -10.25 -5.49
N SER A 61 2.47 -10.06 -5.68
CA SER A 61 3.41 -9.60 -4.63
C SER A 61 3.20 -10.39 -3.32
N MET A 62 3.29 -9.71 -2.18
CA MET A 62 2.98 -10.12 -0.82
C MET A 62 1.67 -10.92 -0.67
N CYS A 63 0.68 -10.74 -1.55
CA CYS A 63 -0.53 -11.57 -1.52
C CYS A 63 -0.24 -13.05 -1.73
N VAL A 64 0.79 -13.41 -2.50
CA VAL A 64 1.22 -14.81 -2.74
C VAL A 64 2.64 -15.06 -2.22
N GLY A 65 3.49 -14.04 -2.13
CA GLY A 65 4.83 -14.11 -1.52
C GLY A 65 5.88 -14.87 -2.33
N MET A 66 5.53 -15.44 -3.48
CA MET A 66 6.44 -16.23 -4.32
C MET A 66 7.59 -15.42 -4.93
N ASN A 67 7.45 -14.10 -5.00
CA ASN A 67 8.45 -13.18 -5.52
C ASN A 67 9.43 -12.67 -4.45
N GLY A 68 9.44 -13.29 -3.26
CA GLY A 68 10.32 -12.91 -2.15
C GLY A 68 9.76 -11.79 -1.26
N ASP A 69 8.57 -11.29 -1.58
CA ASP A 69 7.90 -10.26 -0.79
C ASP A 69 7.30 -10.87 0.47
N ILE A 70 8.06 -10.81 1.56
CA ILE A 70 7.65 -11.31 2.86
C ILE A 70 7.93 -10.29 3.96
N THR A 71 7.05 -10.27 4.96
CA THR A 71 7.22 -9.56 6.22
C THR A 71 8.04 -10.44 7.17
N PRO A 72 9.14 -9.92 7.74
CA PRO A 72 9.97 -10.65 8.68
C PRO A 72 9.21 -11.17 9.91
N PRO A 73 9.69 -12.24 10.57
CA PRO A 73 9.13 -12.72 11.83
C PRO A 73 9.14 -11.63 12.91
N GLY A 74 8.06 -11.51 13.67
CA GLY A 74 7.90 -10.49 14.72
C GLY A 74 7.42 -9.12 14.23
N GLU A 75 7.45 -8.87 12.91
CA GLU A 75 6.99 -7.61 12.32
C GLU A 75 5.49 -7.62 12.00
N ARG A 76 4.98 -6.42 11.66
CA ARG A 76 3.58 -6.18 11.33
C ARG A 76 3.48 -5.61 9.91
N CYS A 77 2.49 -6.10 9.17
CA CYS A 77 2.17 -5.63 7.83
C CYS A 77 0.79 -4.98 7.80
N ALA A 78 0.72 -3.71 7.38
CA ALA A 78 -0.52 -3.06 6.96
C ALA A 78 -0.79 -3.43 5.50
N SER A 79 -1.87 -4.17 5.23
CA SER A 79 -2.10 -4.78 3.92
C SER A 79 -3.47 -4.46 3.34
N THR A 80 -3.49 -4.18 2.04
CA THR A 80 -4.72 -4.07 1.23
C THR A 80 -5.12 -5.40 0.60
N SER A 81 -4.64 -6.52 1.13
CA SER A 81 -5.14 -7.84 0.73
C SER A 81 -6.49 -8.13 1.38
N ASN A 82 -7.12 -9.23 0.97
CA ASN A 82 -8.33 -9.76 1.61
C ASN A 82 -8.07 -10.98 2.50
N ARG A 83 -6.79 -11.28 2.82
CA ARG A 83 -6.39 -12.48 3.55
C ARG A 83 -5.28 -12.16 4.54
N ASN A 84 -5.51 -12.49 5.81
CA ASN A 84 -4.57 -12.27 6.93
C ASN A 84 -4.40 -13.51 7.82
N PHE A 85 -4.66 -14.71 7.32
CA PHE A 85 -4.38 -15.92 8.10
C PHE A 85 -2.89 -16.03 8.46
N LYS A 86 -2.59 -16.76 9.54
CA LYS A 86 -1.22 -16.88 10.09
C LYS A 86 -0.23 -17.29 9.01
N GLY A 87 0.86 -16.53 8.88
CA GLY A 87 1.93 -16.80 7.91
C GLY A 87 1.68 -16.27 6.50
N ARG A 88 0.52 -15.65 6.21
CA ARG A 88 0.17 -15.23 4.85
C ARG A 88 1.16 -14.25 4.24
N GLN A 89 1.52 -13.21 4.97
CA GLN A 89 2.51 -12.21 4.53
C GLN A 89 3.94 -12.60 4.90
N GLY A 90 4.15 -13.75 5.55
CA GLY A 90 5.46 -14.15 6.08
C GLY A 90 5.31 -14.93 7.39
N PRO A 91 6.07 -16.03 7.59
CA PRO A 91 6.04 -16.78 8.85
C PRO A 91 6.36 -15.90 10.06
N GLY A 92 5.57 -16.02 11.12
CA GLY A 92 5.78 -15.24 12.36
C GLY A 92 5.43 -13.76 12.28
N SER A 93 4.95 -13.27 11.13
CA SER A 93 4.44 -11.90 10.98
C SER A 93 2.96 -11.77 11.37
N ARG A 94 2.52 -10.53 11.63
CA ARG A 94 1.09 -10.21 11.85
C ARG A 94 0.57 -9.25 10.79
N THR A 95 -0.46 -9.67 10.06
CA THR A 95 -1.09 -8.85 9.02
C THR A 95 -2.35 -8.16 9.52
N HIS A 96 -2.46 -6.88 9.23
CA HIS A 96 -3.62 -6.03 9.49
C HIS A 96 -4.25 -5.64 8.15
N LEU A 97 -5.49 -6.06 7.90
CA LEU A 97 -6.21 -5.68 6.69
C LEU A 97 -6.80 -4.28 6.85
N MET A 98 -6.64 -3.44 5.84
CA MET A 98 -7.18 -2.08 5.81
C MET A 98 -7.34 -1.56 4.39
N SER A 99 -8.04 -0.44 4.24
CA SER A 99 -8.22 0.24 2.96
C SER A 99 -6.90 0.80 2.41
N PRO A 100 -6.81 1.11 1.11
CA PRO A 100 -5.61 1.72 0.52
C PRO A 100 -5.20 3.04 1.20
N ALA A 101 -6.16 3.91 1.49
CA ALA A 101 -5.91 5.18 2.17
C ALA A 101 -5.35 4.97 3.59
N MET A 102 -5.87 3.99 4.35
CA MET A 102 -5.35 3.63 5.68
C MET A 102 -3.95 3.00 5.60
N ALA A 103 -3.68 2.17 4.59
CA ALA A 103 -2.36 1.59 4.39
C ALA A 103 -1.31 2.68 4.04
N ALA A 104 -1.69 3.65 3.20
CA ALA A 104 -0.86 4.82 2.93
C ALA A 104 -0.65 5.67 4.19
N ALA A 105 -1.69 5.90 4.99
CA ALA A 105 -1.58 6.59 6.27
C ALA A 105 -0.60 5.88 7.20
N ALA A 106 -0.68 4.55 7.29
CA ALA A 106 0.24 3.78 8.11
C ALA A 106 1.69 3.87 7.62
N ALA A 107 1.90 3.86 6.30
CA ALA A 107 3.22 3.99 5.70
C ALA A 107 3.87 5.35 6.02
N VAL A 108 3.12 6.45 5.89
CA VAL A 108 3.66 7.82 6.11
C VAL A 108 3.74 8.23 7.59
N THR A 109 3.15 7.46 8.50
CA THR A 109 3.21 7.72 9.95
C THR A 109 4.01 6.68 10.73
N GLY A 110 4.37 5.55 10.11
CA GLY A 110 5.14 4.47 10.72
C GLY A 110 4.38 3.61 11.74
N ARG A 111 3.07 3.79 11.84
CA ARG A 111 2.18 3.05 12.75
C ARG A 111 0.79 2.96 12.17
N ILE A 112 -0.04 2.05 12.68
CA ILE A 112 -1.45 2.00 12.28
C ILE A 112 -2.11 3.31 12.72
N THR A 113 -2.61 4.07 11.74
CA THR A 113 -3.13 5.42 11.92
C THR A 113 -4.50 5.53 11.29
N ASP A 114 -5.42 6.22 11.95
CA ASP A 114 -6.70 6.59 11.36
C ASP A 114 -6.48 7.66 10.29
N VAL A 115 -6.84 7.33 9.04
CA VAL A 115 -6.62 8.21 7.89
C VAL A 115 -7.31 9.56 8.04
N ARG A 116 -8.37 9.65 8.85
CA ARG A 116 -9.09 10.90 9.11
C ARG A 116 -8.23 11.96 9.80
N GLU A 117 -7.17 11.55 10.49
CA GLU A 117 -6.19 12.46 11.10
C GLU A 117 -5.30 13.14 10.04
N LEU A 118 -5.26 12.62 8.81
CA LEU A 118 -4.42 13.10 7.71
C LEU A 118 -5.21 13.80 6.61
N THR A 119 -6.52 13.57 6.55
CA THR A 119 -7.41 14.28 5.65
C THR A 119 -7.90 15.55 6.35
N THR A 120 -7.60 16.71 5.79
CA THR A 120 -8.26 17.95 6.22
C THR A 120 -9.75 17.78 5.94
N VAL A 121 -10.56 17.58 6.97
CA VAL A 121 -11.99 17.79 6.84
C VAL A 121 -12.13 19.29 6.61
N GLY A 122 -12.44 19.68 5.37
CA GLY A 122 -12.90 21.03 5.11
C GLY A 122 -14.11 21.29 6.00
N LEU A 123 -13.92 22.15 7.00
CA LEU A 123 -14.99 22.92 7.61
C LEU A 123 -15.07 24.25 6.86
#